data_AF-A0A6A8DHK9-F1
#
_entry.id   AF-A0A6A8DHK9-F1
#
_cell.length_a   1.000
_cell.length_b   1.000
_cell.length_c   1.000
_cell.angle_alpha   90.00
_cell.angle_beta   90.00
_cell.angle_gamma   90.00
#
_symmetry.space_group_name_H-M   'P 1'
#
loop_
_entity.id
_entity.type
_entity.pdbx_description
1 polymer ?
#
loop_
_entity_poly.entity_id
_entity_poly.type
_entity_poly.pdbx_seq_one_letter_code
_entity_poly.pdbx_strand_id
1 'polypeptide(L)' 'MSLTPEQKNHVGKELLDNFKLSGLTPEVIQADLAFSHEQFEETIKLGPTSDEAAVATLRNYLEEKLKEQGKEPSSYPE' A
#
# COMPACT_ATOMS: atom_id res chain seq x y z
N MET A 1 -9.74 -0.39 -14.97
CA MET A 1 -8.68 -0.69 -15.95
C MET A 1 -7.76 -1.69 -15.29
N SER A 2 -7.55 -2.87 -15.87
CA SER A 2 -6.70 -3.89 -15.25
C SER A 2 -5.23 -3.47 -15.35
N LEU A 3 -4.58 -3.30 -14.20
CA LEU A 3 -3.15 -2.97 -14.12
C LEU A 3 -2.32 -4.04 -14.84
N THR A 4 -1.37 -3.62 -15.68
CA THR A 4 -0.41 -4.54 -16.30
C THR A 4 0.50 -5.16 -15.21
N PRO A 5 1.08 -6.35 -15.43
CA PRO A 5 1.99 -6.96 -14.47
C PRO A 5 3.19 -6.07 -14.10
N GLU A 6 3.64 -5.21 -15.02
CA GLU A 6 4.68 -4.20 -14.75
C GLU A 6 4.17 -3.10 -13.81
N GLN A 7 2.96 -2.58 -14.04
CA GLN A 7 2.34 -1.62 -13.14
C GLN A 7 2.10 -2.20 -11.75
N LYS A 8 1.68 -3.47 -11.63
CA LYS A 8 1.61 -4.14 -10.32
C LYS A 8 2.96 -4.16 -9.62
N ASN A 9 4.04 -4.45 -10.34
CA ASN A 9 5.37 -4.45 -9.72
C ASN A 9 5.79 -3.05 -9.23
N HIS A 10 5.44 -1.99 -9.98
CA HIS A 10 5.67 -0.61 -9.56
C HIS A 10 4.85 -0.23 -8.33
N VAL A 11 3.54 -0.53 -8.31
CA VAL A 11 2.67 -0.26 -7.17
C VAL A 11 3.14 -1.00 -5.92
N GLY A 12 3.65 -2.23 -6.06
CA GLY A 12 4.12 -3.02 -4.91
C GLY A 12 5.37 -2.43 -4.29
N LYS A 13 6.30 -1.94 -5.14
CA LYS A 13 7.46 -1.18 -4.67
C LYS A 13 7.03 0.13 -4.01
N GLU A 14 6.08 0.84 -4.60
CA GLU A 14 5.54 2.09 -4.05
C GLU A 14 4.98 1.88 -2.64
N LEU A 15 4.13 0.86 -2.45
CA LEU A 15 3.54 0.52 -1.16
C LEU A 15 4.61 0.19 -0.12
N LEU A 16 5.61 -0.62 -0.49
CA LEU A 16 6.72 -0.98 0.39
C LEU A 16 7.58 0.23 0.78
N ASP A 17 7.83 1.15 -0.16
CA ASP A 17 8.61 2.35 0.09
C ASP A 17 7.83 3.31 0.99
N ASN A 18 6.56 3.57 0.67
CA ASN A 18 5.65 4.38 1.48
C ASN A 18 5.47 3.81 2.88
N PHE A 19 5.35 2.49 3.00
CA PHE A 19 5.30 1.81 4.29
C PHE A 19 6.57 2.09 5.11
N LYS A 20 7.75 1.91 4.52
CA LYS A 20 9.03 2.23 5.19
C LYS A 20 9.16 3.71 5.56
N LEU A 21 8.76 4.61 4.67
CA LEU A 21 8.78 6.05 4.90
C LEU A 21 7.83 6.47 6.01
N SER A 22 6.65 5.84 6.08
CA SER A 22 5.62 6.15 7.07
C SER A 22 6.04 5.77 8.48
N GLY A 23 6.98 4.81 8.63
CA GLY A 23 7.39 4.27 9.92
C GLY A 23 6.29 3.53 10.66
N LEU A 24 5.20 3.18 9.97
CA LEU A 24 4.08 2.43 10.55
C LEU A 24 4.43 0.95 10.69
N THR A 25 3.81 0.29 11.65
CA THR A 25 3.87 -1.17 11.78
C THR A 25 2.71 -1.81 11.04
N PRO A 26 2.85 -3.05 10.55
CA PRO A 26 1.76 -3.72 9.85
C PRO A 26 0.53 -3.89 10.74
N GLU A 27 0.73 -4.04 12.06
CA GLU A 27 -0.35 -4.14 13.06
C GLU A 27 -1.21 -2.87 13.13
N VAL A 28 -0.60 -1.68 13.07
CA VAL A 28 -1.34 -0.41 13.08
C VAL A 28 -2.21 -0.31 11.83
N ILE A 29 -1.65 -0.64 10.67
CA ILE A 29 -2.38 -0.59 9.40
C ILE A 29 -3.52 -1.60 9.39
N GLN A 30 -3.26 -2.82 9.88
CA GLN A 30 -4.28 -3.87 9.99
C GLN A 30 -5.42 -3.44 10.91
N ALA A 31 -5.12 -2.81 12.04
CA ALA A 31 -6.12 -2.32 12.97
C ALA A 31 -6.94 -1.15 12.38
N ASP A 32 -6.29 -0.19 11.71
CA ASP A 32 -6.94 1.01 11.17
C ASP A 32 -7.81 0.68 9.94
N LEU A 33 -7.30 -0.16 9.05
CA LEU A 33 -7.99 -0.59 7.82
C LEU A 33 -8.89 -1.81 8.03
N ALA A 34 -8.94 -2.37 9.24
CA ALA A 34 -9.59 -3.64 9.56
C ALA A 34 -9.16 -4.79 8.62
N PHE A 35 -7.90 -4.78 8.18
CA PHE A 35 -7.33 -5.83 7.34
C PHE A 35 -6.94 -7.03 8.18
N SER A 36 -7.22 -8.22 7.64
CA SER A 36 -6.63 -9.45 8.16
C SER A 36 -5.13 -9.50 7.82
N HIS A 37 -4.35 -10.23 8.62
CA HIS A 37 -2.91 -10.39 8.37
C HIS A 37 -2.62 -10.89 6.95
N GLU A 38 -3.38 -11.90 6.50
CA GLU A 38 -3.27 -12.48 5.16
C GLU A 38 -3.65 -11.48 4.06
N GLN A 39 -4.73 -10.71 4.26
CA GLN A 39 -5.12 -9.64 3.34
C GLN A 39 -4.05 -8.55 3.23
N PHE A 40 -3.49 -8.11 4.36
CA PHE A 40 -2.43 -7.11 4.37
C PHE A 40 -1.18 -7.63 3.65
N GLU A 41 -0.75 -8.87 3.94
CA GLU A 41 0.41 -9.46 3.28
C GLU A 41 0.22 -9.65 1.77
N GLU A 42 -0.95 -10.11 1.34
CA GLU A 42 -1.30 -10.17 -0.09
C GLU A 42 -1.25 -8.77 -0.69
N THR A 43 -1.94 -7.80 -0.07
CA THR A 43 -2.06 -6.42 -0.57
C THR A 43 -0.71 -5.72 -0.68
N ILE A 44 0.14 -5.80 0.34
CA ILE A 44 1.46 -5.14 0.35
C ILE A 44 2.44 -5.80 -0.62
N LYS A 45 2.29 -7.10 -0.88
CA LYS A 45 3.10 -7.84 -1.87
C LYS A 45 2.50 -7.80 -3.27
N LEU A 46 1.30 -7.23 -3.44
CA LEU A 46 0.47 -7.38 -4.64
C LEU A 46 0.41 -8.84 -5.11
N GLY A 47 0.11 -9.71 -4.16
CA GLY A 47 -0.16 -11.12 -4.41
C GLY A 47 -1.27 -11.32 -5.45
N PRO A 48 -1.35 -12.51 -6.07
CA PRO A 48 -2.31 -12.80 -7.12
C PRO A 48 -3.78 -12.71 -6.67
N THR A 49 -4.06 -12.80 -5.36
CA THR A 49 -5.41 -12.64 -4.80
C THR A 49 -5.65 -11.25 -4.20
N SER A 50 -4.72 -10.31 -4.39
CA SER A 50 -4.88 -8.94 -3.94
C SER A 50 -6.05 -8.27 -4.64
N ASP A 51 -6.92 -7.70 -3.82
CA ASP A 51 -8.06 -6.95 -4.30
C ASP A 51 -7.62 -5.52 -4.68
N GLU A 52 -7.95 -5.06 -5.88
CA GLU A 52 -7.59 -3.71 -6.35
C GLU A 52 -8.13 -2.63 -5.40
N ALA A 53 -9.28 -2.87 -4.79
CA ALA A 53 -9.84 -1.96 -3.78
C ALA A 53 -8.99 -1.93 -2.51
N ALA A 54 -8.55 -3.09 -2.01
CA ALA A 54 -7.71 -3.17 -0.82
C ALA A 54 -6.35 -2.49 -1.04
N VAL A 55 -5.77 -2.67 -2.22
CA VAL A 55 -4.53 -2.01 -2.66
C VAL A 55 -4.70 -0.49 -2.66
N ALA A 56 -5.78 0.01 -3.28
CA ALA A 56 -6.07 1.43 -3.32
C ALA A 56 -6.30 2.00 -1.90
N THR A 57 -6.99 1.27 -1.02
CA THR A 57 -7.20 1.66 0.38
C THR A 57 -5.87 1.76 1.13
N LEU A 58 -5.01 0.74 1.03
CA LEU A 58 -3.69 0.74 1.68
C LEU A 58 -2.81 1.89 1.17
N ARG A 59 -2.80 2.11 -0.15
CA ARG A 59 -2.06 3.20 -0.78
C ARG A 59 -2.50 4.55 -0.24
N ASN A 60 -3.80 4.86 -0.34
CA ASN A 60 -4.34 6.12 0.14
C ASN A 60 -4.04 6.33 1.62
N TYR A 61 -4.20 5.30 2.45
CA TYR A 61 -3.90 5.39 3.87
C TYR A 61 -2.44 5.74 4.15
N LEU A 62 -1.49 5.08 3.46
CA LEU A 62 -0.07 5.39 3.58
C LEU A 62 0.24 6.82 3.09
N GLU A 63 -0.36 7.23 1.98
CA GLU A 63 -0.21 8.59 1.46
C GLU A 63 -0.73 9.65 2.44
N GLU A 64 -1.91 9.43 3.02
CA GLU A 64 -2.47 10.35 4.02
C GLU A 64 -1.56 10.41 5.26
N LYS A 65 -1.11 9.26 5.77
CA LYS A 65 -0.20 9.22 6.93
C LYS A 65 1.13 9.91 6.65
N LEU A 66 1.66 9.77 5.44
CA LEU A 66 2.88 10.47 5.02
C LEU A 66 2.64 11.98 4.95
N LYS A 67 1.54 12.42 4.33
CA LYS A 67 1.15 13.84 4.26
C LYS A 67 0.93 14.44 5.65
N GLU A 68 0.27 13.71 6.56
CA GLU A 68 0.10 14.10 7.97
C GLU A 68 1.45 14.27 8.69
N GLN A 69 2.45 13.46 8.34
CA GLN A 69 3.82 13.57 8.85
C GLN A 69 4.64 14.65 8.13
N GLY A 70 4.08 15.35 7.13
CA GLY A 70 4.81 16.30 6.28
C GLY A 70 5.82 15.64 5.34
N LYS A 71 5.67 14.33 5.07
CA LYS A 71 6.46 13.56 4.11
C LYS A 71 5.73 13.44 2.79
N GLU A 72 6.49 13.45 1.70
CA GLU A 72 5.94 13.18 0.38
C GLU A 72 5.85 11.67 0.15
N PRO A 73 4.67 11.14 -0.20
CA PRO A 73 4.57 9.77 -0.61
C PRO A 73 5.34 9.54 -1.91
N SER A 74 6.05 8.43 -1.97
CA SER A 74 6.57 7.91 -3.23
C SER A 74 5.38 7.62 -4.12
N SER A 75 5.34 8.27 -5.28
CA SER A 75 4.36 8.05 -6.32
C SER A 75 5.12 7.65 -7.57
N TYR A 76 4.93 6.43 -8.06
CA TYR A 76 5.51 6.01 -9.32
C TYR A 76 4.52 6.34 -10.45
N PRO A 77 4.89 7.21 -11.41
CA PRO A 77 4.05 7.47 -12.57
C PRO A 77 3.89 6.19 -13.40
N GLU A 78 2.68 6.04 -13.94
CA GLU A 78 2.21 4.95 -14.80
C GLU A 78 3.05 4.71 -16.05
#